data_AF-S9S4Z2-F1
#
_entry.id   AF-S9S4Z2-F1
#
_cell.length_a   1.000
_cell.length_b   1.000
_cell.length_c   1.000
_cell.angle_alpha   90.00
_cell.angle_beta   90.00
_cell.angle_gamma   90.00
#
_symmetry.space_group_name_H-M   'P 1'
#
loop_
_entity.id
_entity.type
_entity.pdbx_description
1 polymer ?
#
loop_
_entity_poly.entity_id
_entity_poly.type
_entity_poly.pdbx_seq_one_letter_code
_entity_poly.pdbx_strand_id
1 'polypeptide(L)'
;MSEDTSSNEIGGIAADALRQFVDRIERLEDEKKGLSDDIKDVYGQAKSQGFDVKVLRKIISLRKKDRQEREEEEQILALYLAALGEA
;
A
#
# COMPACT_ATOMS: atom_id res chain seq x y z
N MET A 1 21.69 -42.63 31.77
CA MET A 1 21.97 -41.18 31.85
C MET A 1 21.85 -40.64 30.44
N SER A 2 20.76 -39.90 30.24
CA SER A 2 20.44 -38.90 29.21
C SER A 2 20.99 -39.09 27.80
N GLU A 3 20.16 -39.67 26.94
CA GLU A 3 20.10 -39.35 25.51
C GLU A 3 19.54 -37.93 25.36
N ASP A 4 20.34 -36.96 24.90
CA ASP A 4 19.85 -35.62 24.54
C ASP A 4 20.77 -34.99 23.49
N THR A 5 20.81 -35.58 22.29
CA THR A 5 21.57 -35.03 21.15
C THR A 5 20.70 -34.68 19.94
N SER A 6 19.40 -34.94 19.96
CA SER A 6 18.53 -34.78 18.76
C SER A 6 17.66 -33.52 18.74
N SER A 7 17.76 -32.64 19.74
CA SER A 7 16.84 -31.51 19.91
C SER A 7 17.37 -30.17 19.37
N ASN A 8 18.66 -30.06 19.00
CA ASN A 8 19.34 -28.77 18.88
C ASN A 8 19.77 -28.35 17.45
N GLU A 9 19.75 -29.25 16.46
CA GLU A 9 20.23 -28.92 15.09
C GLU A 9 19.15 -28.34 14.17
N ILE A 10 17.89 -28.75 14.34
CA ILE A 10 16.75 -28.23 13.55
C ILE A 10 16.37 -26.80 14.00
N GLY A 11 16.52 -26.50 15.30
CA GLY A 11 16.22 -25.18 15.87
C GLY A 11 17.20 -24.08 15.44
N GLY A 12 18.48 -24.42 15.20
CA GLY A 12 19.51 -23.46 14.80
C GLY A 12 19.31 -22.92 13.38
N ILE A 13 19.19 -23.81 12.39
CA ILE A 13 19.01 -23.43 10.98
C ILE A 13 17.66 -22.71 10.77
N ALA A 14 16.59 -23.19 11.43
CA ALA A 14 15.29 -22.55 11.37
C ALA A 14 15.29 -21.15 12.03
N ALA A 15 16.02 -20.96 13.13
CA ALA A 15 16.16 -19.66 13.77
C ALA A 15 16.97 -18.67 12.93
N ASP A 16 18.03 -19.11 12.25
CA ASP A 16 18.85 -18.23 11.41
C ASP A 16 18.11 -17.81 10.13
N ALA A 17 17.32 -18.72 9.52
CA ALA A 17 16.44 -18.37 8.42
C ALA A 17 15.35 -17.37 8.86
N LEU A 18 14.75 -17.57 10.03
CA LEU A 18 13.76 -16.66 10.60
C LEU A 18 14.35 -15.26 10.83
N ARG A 19 15.55 -15.16 11.41
CA ARG A 19 16.25 -13.87 11.59
C ARG A 19 16.46 -13.13 10.27
N GLN A 20 16.93 -13.83 9.23
CA GLN A 20 17.12 -13.23 7.91
C GLN A 20 15.81 -12.67 7.31
N PHE A 21 14.69 -13.38 7.48
CA PHE A 21 13.39 -12.88 7.04
C PHE A 21 12.96 -11.65 7.84
N VAL A 22 13.11 -11.67 9.17
CA VAL A 22 12.76 -10.54 10.04
C VAL A 22 13.59 -9.31 9.68
N ASP A 23 14.91 -9.41 9.63
CA ASP A 23 15.80 -8.29 9.31
C ASP A 23 15.49 -7.67 7.94
N ARG A 24 15.12 -8.51 6.95
CA ARG A 24 14.73 -8.04 5.63
C ARG A 24 13.38 -7.34 5.65
N ILE A 25 12.40 -7.84 6.40
CA ILE A 25 11.08 -7.21 6.53
C ILE A 25 11.18 -5.87 7.26
N GLU A 26 11.94 -5.79 8.35
CA GLU A 26 12.12 -4.55 9.11
C GLU A 26 12.73 -3.45 8.24
N ARG A 27 13.77 -3.77 7.46
CA ARG A 27 14.34 -2.84 6.49
C ARG A 27 13.32 -2.35 5.46
N LEU A 28 12.51 -3.26 4.93
CA LEU A 28 11.47 -2.90 3.95
C LEU A 28 10.37 -2.03 4.57
N GLU A 29 9.99 -2.27 5.82
CA GLU A 29 9.02 -1.42 6.53
C GLU A 29 9.60 -0.02 6.83
N ASP A 30 10.89 0.09 7.16
CA ASP A 30 11.56 1.38 7.31
C ASP A 30 11.64 2.15 5.98
N GLU A 31 12.00 1.48 4.87
CA GLU A 31 11.99 2.07 3.53
C GLU A 31 10.59 2.56 3.13
N LYS A 32 9.57 1.73 3.39
CA LYS A 32 8.16 2.08 3.14
C LYS A 32 7.69 3.25 3.99
N LYS A 33 8.16 3.36 5.23
CA LYS A 33 7.89 4.51 6.11
C LYS A 33 8.51 5.78 5.54
N GLY A 34 9.78 5.74 5.14
CA GLY A 34 10.46 6.87 4.48
C GLY A 34 9.70 7.33 3.24
N LEU A 35 9.34 6.41 2.35
CA LEU A 35 8.55 6.72 1.16
C LEU A 35 7.16 7.30 1.50
N SER A 36 6.53 6.79 2.57
CA SER A 36 5.24 7.31 3.02
C SER A 36 5.34 8.74 3.54
N ASP A 37 6.45 9.09 4.20
CA ASP A 37 6.70 10.44 4.69
C ASP A 37 7.01 11.40 3.53
N ASP A 38 7.81 10.99 2.55
CA ASP A 38 8.05 11.76 1.32
C ASP A 38 6.73 12.06 0.58
N ILE A 39 5.83 11.07 0.48
CA ILE A 39 4.49 11.27 -0.13
C ILE A 39 3.68 12.30 0.66
N LYS A 40 3.73 12.28 2.00
CA LYS A 40 3.02 13.27 2.83
C LYS A 40 3.57 14.67 2.58
N ASP A 41 4.89 14.82 2.46
CA ASP A 41 5.53 16.10 2.21
C ASP A 41 5.13 16.67 0.85
N VAL A 42 5.04 15.83 -0.19
CA VAL A 42 4.53 16.27 -1.51
C VAL A 42 3.08 16.77 -1.41
N TYR A 43 2.22 16.06 -0.68
CA TYR A 43 0.85 16.57 -0.44
C TYR A 43 0.84 17.86 0.38
N GLY A 44 1.76 18.02 1.33
CA GLY A 44 1.93 19.24 2.12
C GLY A 44 2.36 20.44 1.26
N GLN A 45 3.29 20.22 0.33
CA GLN A 45 3.72 21.22 -0.65
C GLN A 45 2.56 21.60 -1.58
N ALA A 46 1.83 20.62 -2.12
CA ALA A 46 0.67 20.88 -2.97
C ALA A 46 -0.41 21.69 -2.23
N LYS A 47 -0.68 21.38 -0.96
CA LYS A 47 -1.59 22.16 -0.11
C LYS A 47 -1.12 23.60 0.05
N SER A 48 0.17 23.81 0.28
CA SER A 48 0.76 25.14 0.46
C SER A 48 0.72 25.98 -0.82
N GLN A 49 0.71 25.32 -1.98
CA GLN A 49 0.51 25.94 -3.30
C GLN A 49 -0.97 26.19 -3.64
N GLY A 50 -1.91 25.79 -2.78
CA GLY A 50 -3.34 26.03 -2.94
C GLY A 50 -4.13 24.89 -3.59
N PHE A 51 -3.53 23.70 -3.79
CA PHE A 51 -4.26 22.55 -4.32
C PHE A 51 -5.07 21.82 -3.25
N ASP A 52 -6.23 21.28 -3.62
CA ASP A 52 -7.03 20.41 -2.76
C ASP A 52 -6.44 18.98 -2.71
N VAL A 53 -5.86 18.64 -1.57
CA VAL A 53 -5.25 17.32 -1.31
C VAL A 53 -6.26 16.17 -1.42
N LYS A 54 -7.53 16.36 -1.07
CA LYS A 54 -8.56 15.31 -1.20
C LYS A 54 -8.82 14.98 -2.67
N VAL A 55 -8.90 16.01 -3.51
CA VAL A 55 -9.08 15.83 -4.96
C VAL A 55 -7.86 15.16 -5.57
N LEU A 56 -6.63 15.56 -5.20
CA LEU A 56 -5.41 14.91 -5.66
C LEU A 56 -5.36 13.42 -5.30
N ARG A 57 -5.75 13.05 -4.07
CA ARG A 57 -5.84 11.64 -3.65
C ARG A 57 -6.86 10.87 -4.49
N LYS A 58 -8.01 11.47 -4.80
CA LYS A 58 -9.02 10.87 -5.69
C LYS A 58 -8.46 10.66 -7.10
N ILE A 59 -7.76 11.64 -7.66
CA ILE A 59 -7.10 11.53 -8.97
C ILE A 59 -6.10 10.37 -8.97
N ILE A 60 -5.22 10.28 -7.97
CA ILE A 60 -4.25 9.19 -7.88
C ILE A 60 -4.94 7.83 -7.75
N SER A 61 -6.01 7.73 -6.96
CA SER A 61 -6.79 6.50 -6.84
C SER A 61 -7.43 6.09 -8.17
N LEU A 62 -8.00 7.04 -8.92
CA LEU A 62 -8.55 6.79 -10.25
C LEU A 62 -7.47 6.33 -11.22
N ARG A 63 -6.28 6.95 -11.17
CA ARG A 63 -5.15 6.58 -12.04
C ARG A 63 -4.57 5.18 -11.76
N LYS A 64 -4.87 4.59 -10.60
CA LYS A 64 -4.48 3.21 -10.27
C LYS A 64 -5.46 2.17 -10.83
N LYS A 65 -6.70 2.55 -11.12
CA LYS A 65 -7.69 1.67 -11.73
C LYS A 65 -7.37 1.44 -13.21
N ASP A 66 -7.77 0.28 -13.72
CA ASP A 66 -7.67 0.02 -15.15
C ASP A 66 -8.52 1.03 -15.95
N ARG A 67 -8.10 1.34 -17.18
CA ARG A 67 -8.83 2.30 -18.01
C ARG A 67 -10.22 1.80 -18.36
N GLN A 68 -10.36 0.52 -18.70
CA GLN A 68 -11.64 -0.06 -19.08
C GLN A 68 -12.59 -0.10 -17.88
N GLU A 69 -12.10 -0.52 -16.71
CA GLU A 69 -12.87 -0.52 -15.47
C GLU A 69 -13.42 0.89 -15.15
N ARG A 70 -12.63 1.94 -15.37
CA ARG A 70 -13.09 3.33 -15.20
C ARG A 70 -14.17 3.73 -16.20
N GLU A 71 -13.99 3.39 -17.47
CA GLU A 71 -14.97 3.71 -18.51
C GLU A 71 -16.31 3.00 -18.24
N GLU A 72 -16.27 1.75 -17.77
CA GLU A 72 -17.47 0.99 -17.37
C GLU A 72 -18.16 1.62 -16.14
N GLU A 73 -17.41 1.97 -15.09
CA GLU A 73 -17.95 2.66 -13.91
C GLU A 73 -18.58 4.02 -14.27
N GLU A 74 -17.94 4.79 -15.16
CA GLU A 74 -18.45 6.10 -15.62
C GLU A 74 -19.77 5.96 -16.39
N GLN A 75 -19.89 4.93 -17.24
CA GLN A 75 -21.14 4.67 -17.97
C GLN A 75 -22.28 4.29 -17.02
N ILE A 76 -22.02 3.43 -16.04
CA ILE A 76 -23.01 3.03 -15.04
C ILE A 76 -23.43 4.23 -14.18
N LEU A 77 -22.46 5.04 -13.76
CA LEU A 77 -22.72 6.26 -12.99
C LEU A 77 -23.61 7.24 -13.79
N ALA A 78 -23.28 7.48 -15.06
CA ALA A 78 -24.07 8.35 -15.92
C ALA A 78 -25.51 7.85 -16.08
N LEU A 79 -25.70 6.53 -16.25
CA LEU A 79 -27.02 5.92 -16.31
C LEU A 79 -27.82 6.17 -15.02
N TYR A 80 -27.20 6.01 -13.85
CA TYR A 80 -27.87 6.22 -12.57
C TYR A 80 -28.19 7.70 -12.32
N LEU A 81 -27.28 8.62 -12.64
CA LEU A 81 -27.54 10.06 -12.54
C LEU A 81 -28.69 10.49 -13.46
N ALA A 82 -28.73 9.96 -14.69
CA ALA A 82 -29.84 10.20 -15.61
C ALA A 82 -31.18 9.68 -15.05
N ALA A 83 -31.19 8.50 -14.43
CA ALA A 83 -32.39 7.95 -13.79
C ALA A 83 -32.86 8.78 -12.59
N LEU A 84 -31.93 9.46 -11.89
CA LEU A 84 -32.24 10.36 -10.78
C LEU A 84 -32.58 11.79 -11.23
N GLY A 85 -32.42 12.12 -12.51
CA GLY A 85 -32.63 13.47 -13.05
C GLY A 85 -31.51 14.45 -12.73
N GLU A 86 -30.32 13.95 -12.38
CA GLU A 86 -29.11 14.73 -12.06
C GLU A 86 -28.09 14.76 -13.21
N ALA A 87 -28.51 14.37 -14.43
CA ALA A 87 -27.67 14.34 -15.63
C ALA A 87 -27.51 15.70 -16.32
#